data_AF-A0A353FEI2-F1
#
_entry.id   AF-A0A353FEI2-F1
#
_cell.length_a   1.000
_cell.length_b   1.000
_cell.length_c   1.000
_cell.angle_alpha   90.00
_cell.angle_beta   90.00
_cell.angle_gamma   90.00
#
_symmetry.space_group_name_H-M   'P 1'
#
loop_
_entity.id
_entity.type
_entity.pdbx_description
1 polymer ?
#
loop_
_entity_poly.entity_id
_entity_poly.type
_entity_poly.pdbx_seq_one_letter_code
_entity_poly.pdbx_strand_id
1 'polypeptide(L)'
;MKYATALEAVSGIKPGSNIFIHTAAATPTILTEALVERASELSDITIYQLHTEGPATYADEQYQDVFKVNALFIGKNLREAVAQGRANFIPCFLSEVPVMIRNGIIPINVALIQVSPPDKKGYCSLGVSVDATRAALDKAELIIAQVNPRMPRTGGDAFIHINTIDAYVEQETELPEHPPAILGEVEKKIGEHVA
;
A
#
# COMPACT_ATOMS: atom_id res chain seq x y z
N MET A 1 9.38 15.82 -5.42
CA MET A 1 9.32 17.07 -4.63
C MET A 1 9.12 16.74 -3.17
N LYS A 2 9.83 17.40 -2.24
CA LYS A 2 9.61 17.23 -0.81
C LYS A 2 8.49 18.16 -0.33
N TYR A 3 7.57 17.63 0.48
CA TYR A 3 6.51 18.38 1.13
C TYR A 3 6.65 18.37 2.65
N ALA A 4 6.03 19.33 3.32
CA ALA A 4 6.04 19.43 4.77
C ALA A 4 5.00 18.50 5.40
N THR A 5 3.90 18.25 4.70
CA THR A 5 2.77 17.43 5.20
C THR A 5 2.36 16.33 4.21
N ALA A 6 1.73 15.28 4.74
CA ALA A 6 1.15 14.22 3.93
C ALA A 6 0.03 14.77 3.01
N LEU A 7 -0.77 15.72 3.51
CA LEU A 7 -1.85 16.36 2.75
C LEU A 7 -1.35 17.09 1.50
N GLU A 8 -0.24 17.84 1.63
CA GLU A 8 0.41 18.46 0.48
C GLU A 8 1.00 17.42 -0.47
N ALA A 9 1.63 16.36 0.06
CA ALA A 9 2.22 15.31 -0.75
C ALA A 9 1.19 14.58 -1.62
N VAL A 10 -0.04 14.38 -1.11
CA VAL A 10 -1.13 13.76 -1.87
C VAL A 10 -1.93 14.74 -2.71
N SER A 11 -1.63 16.04 -2.69
CA SER A 11 -2.40 17.09 -3.40
C SER A 11 -2.45 16.89 -4.92
N GLY A 12 -1.45 16.22 -5.49
CA GLY A 12 -1.37 15.90 -6.93
C GLY A 12 -2.35 14.83 -7.41
N ILE A 13 -2.99 14.09 -6.48
CA ILE A 13 -4.00 13.06 -6.82
C ILE A 13 -5.25 13.75 -7.33
N LYS A 14 -5.77 13.27 -8.47
CA LYS A 14 -6.91 13.84 -9.19
C LYS A 14 -8.13 12.91 -9.10
N PRO A 15 -9.35 13.44 -9.30
CA PRO A 15 -10.52 12.60 -9.54
C PRO A 15 -10.28 11.58 -10.66
N GLY A 16 -10.81 10.37 -10.51
CA GLY A 16 -10.62 9.27 -11.47
C GLY A 16 -9.29 8.51 -11.35
N SER A 17 -8.43 8.83 -10.37
CA SER A 17 -7.16 8.13 -10.17
C SER A 17 -7.35 6.66 -9.75
N ASN A 18 -6.47 5.81 -10.27
CA ASN A 18 -6.36 4.39 -9.93
C ASN A 18 -5.10 4.20 -9.07
N ILE A 19 -5.31 4.05 -7.77
CA ILE A 19 -4.28 4.10 -6.75
C ILE A 19 -3.88 2.69 -6.34
N PHE A 20 -2.58 2.40 -6.29
CA PHE A 20 -2.04 1.24 -5.60
C PHE A 20 -1.46 1.65 -4.25
N ILE A 21 -1.77 0.89 -3.19
CA ILE A 21 -1.24 1.12 -1.84
C ILE A 21 -0.18 0.06 -1.54
N HIS A 22 1.02 0.49 -1.13
CA HIS A 22 2.09 -0.40 -0.68
C HIS A 22 1.61 -1.28 0.48
N THR A 23 2.04 -2.53 0.49
CA THR A 23 1.30 -3.60 1.16
C THR A 23 1.87 -3.98 2.52
N ALA A 24 1.11 -4.77 3.26
CA ALA A 24 1.47 -5.33 4.56
C ALA A 24 2.02 -4.25 5.51
N ALA A 25 3.12 -4.54 6.21
CA ALA A 25 3.74 -3.62 7.14
C ALA A 25 4.32 -2.35 6.49
N ALA A 26 4.40 -2.26 5.15
CA ALA A 26 4.81 -1.05 4.43
C ALA A 26 3.65 -0.12 4.05
N THR A 27 2.44 -0.41 4.52
CA THR A 27 1.27 0.46 4.28
C THR A 27 1.56 1.89 4.76
N PRO A 28 1.52 2.90 3.89
CA PRO A 28 1.82 4.29 4.26
C PRO A 28 0.55 4.95 4.83
N THR A 29 0.21 4.61 6.08
CA THR A 29 -1.07 5.01 6.70
C THR A 29 -1.28 6.52 6.69
N ILE A 30 -0.23 7.31 6.89
CA ILE A 30 -0.30 8.78 6.84
C ILE A 30 -0.76 9.29 5.47
N LEU A 31 -0.39 8.62 4.38
CA LEU A 31 -0.75 9.00 3.02
C LEU A 31 -2.17 8.57 2.72
N THR A 32 -2.60 7.40 3.21
CA THR A 32 -3.98 6.94 3.05
C THR A 32 -4.95 7.78 3.88
N GLU A 33 -4.56 8.21 5.08
CA GLU A 33 -5.34 9.12 5.91
C GLU A 33 -5.44 10.51 5.25
N ALA A 34 -4.32 11.05 4.78
CA ALA A 34 -4.32 12.31 4.03
C ALA A 34 -5.15 12.24 2.74
N LEU A 35 -5.20 11.10 2.05
CA LEU A 35 -6.08 10.89 0.91
C LEU A 35 -7.56 10.96 1.32
N VAL A 36 -7.92 10.34 2.45
CA VAL A 36 -9.29 10.36 2.98
C VAL A 36 -9.70 11.75 3.44
N GLU A 37 -8.79 12.54 4.03
CA GLU A 37 -9.05 13.94 4.39
C GLU A 37 -9.44 14.79 3.17
N ARG A 38 -8.97 14.42 1.98
CA ARG A 38 -9.31 15.07 0.71
C ARG A 38 -10.57 14.52 0.04
N ALA A 39 -11.33 13.63 0.68
CA ALA A 39 -12.47 12.96 0.06
C ALA A 39 -13.51 13.94 -0.53
N SER A 40 -13.70 15.11 0.07
CA SER A 40 -14.63 16.14 -0.43
C SER A 40 -14.19 16.81 -1.74
N GLU A 41 -12.92 16.70 -2.11
CA GLU A 41 -12.34 17.25 -3.35
C GLU A 41 -12.20 16.19 -4.46
N LEU A 42 -12.46 14.92 -4.13
CA LEU A 42 -12.19 13.78 -4.99
C LEU A 42 -13.49 13.09 -5.39
N SER A 43 -13.43 12.40 -6.52
CA SER A 43 -14.50 11.52 -6.99
C SER A 43 -13.93 10.43 -7.88
N ASP A 44 -14.63 9.30 -7.97
CA ASP A 44 -14.26 8.16 -8.80
C ASP A 44 -12.83 7.63 -8.58
N ILE A 45 -12.35 7.69 -7.33
CA ILE A 45 -11.05 7.12 -6.98
C ILE A 45 -11.21 5.60 -6.89
N THR A 46 -10.35 4.86 -7.59
CA THR A 46 -10.29 3.40 -7.47
C THR A 46 -9.02 3.00 -6.74
N ILE A 47 -9.16 2.26 -5.65
CA ILE A 47 -8.03 1.78 -4.83
C ILE A 47 -7.84 0.29 -5.12
N TYR A 48 -6.65 -0.09 -5.54
CA TYR A 48 -6.22 -1.48 -5.67
C TYR A 48 -5.23 -1.81 -4.56
N GLN A 49 -5.48 -2.92 -3.86
CA GLN A 49 -4.63 -3.32 -2.75
C GLN A 49 -4.55 -4.84 -2.58
N LEU A 50 -3.46 -5.27 -1.95
CA LEU A 50 -3.33 -6.57 -1.32
C LEU A 50 -3.68 -6.43 0.17
N HIS A 51 -3.08 -7.26 1.03
CA HIS A 51 -3.13 -7.06 2.47
C HIS A 51 -2.56 -5.69 2.84
N THR A 52 -3.26 -4.90 3.65
CA THR A 52 -2.76 -3.65 4.22
C THR A 52 -2.87 -3.70 5.74
N GLU A 53 -1.91 -3.09 6.41
CA GLU A 53 -1.93 -2.91 7.86
C GLU A 53 -2.54 -1.56 8.24
N GLY A 54 -3.06 -1.47 9.45
CA GLY A 54 -3.73 -0.28 9.95
C GLY A 54 -5.16 -0.08 9.41
N PRO A 55 -5.80 1.03 9.78
CA PRO A 55 -7.17 1.33 9.35
C PRO A 55 -7.27 1.53 7.84
N ALA A 56 -8.27 0.93 7.23
CA ALA A 56 -8.63 1.16 5.82
C ALA A 56 -9.80 2.15 5.75
N THR A 57 -9.65 3.34 6.33
CA THR A 57 -10.76 4.33 6.50
C THR A 57 -11.33 4.81 5.17
N TYR A 58 -10.57 4.73 4.07
CA TYR A 58 -11.09 4.94 2.71
C TYR A 58 -12.21 3.95 2.34
N ALA A 59 -12.33 2.84 3.05
CA ALA A 59 -13.39 1.86 2.89
C ALA A 59 -14.52 2.04 3.92
N ASP A 60 -14.60 3.14 4.68
CA ASP A 60 -15.73 3.41 5.58
C ASP A 60 -17.00 3.79 4.79
N GLU A 61 -18.17 3.51 5.35
CA GLU A 61 -19.47 3.71 4.67
C GLU A 61 -19.67 5.14 4.15
N GLN A 62 -19.23 6.14 4.90
CA GLN A 62 -19.36 7.55 4.52
C GLN A 62 -18.56 7.94 3.27
N TYR A 63 -17.59 7.13 2.83
CA TYR A 63 -16.74 7.42 1.67
C TYR A 63 -16.98 6.49 0.47
N GLN A 64 -17.98 5.62 0.53
CA GLN A 64 -18.26 4.62 -0.51
C GLN A 64 -18.53 5.22 -1.90
N ASP A 65 -19.03 6.46 -1.95
CA ASP A 65 -19.30 7.19 -3.21
C ASP A 65 -18.04 7.83 -3.80
N VAL A 66 -16.96 7.95 -3.02
CA VAL A 66 -15.69 8.56 -3.45
C VAL A 66 -14.66 7.48 -3.79
N PHE A 67 -14.51 6.48 -2.93
CA PHE A 67 -13.49 5.44 -3.03
C PHE A 67 -14.10 4.07 -3.37
N LYS A 68 -13.76 3.55 -4.55
CA LYS A 68 -14.06 2.18 -4.98
C LYS A 68 -12.87 1.29 -4.63
N VAL A 69 -13.02 0.43 -3.63
CA VAL A 69 -11.92 -0.43 -3.17
C VAL A 69 -11.98 -1.80 -3.84
N ASN A 70 -10.93 -2.16 -4.56
CA ASN A 70 -10.72 -3.43 -5.23
C ASN A 70 -9.57 -4.20 -4.55
N ALA A 71 -9.92 -5.14 -3.69
CA ALA A 71 -8.93 -5.95 -2.99
C ALA A 71 -8.58 -7.22 -3.78
N LEU A 72 -7.29 -7.42 -4.01
CA LEU A 72 -6.72 -8.66 -4.54
C LEU A 72 -6.33 -9.63 -3.41
N PHE A 73 -6.28 -9.12 -2.17
CA PHE A 73 -6.21 -9.90 -0.94
C PHE A 73 -6.91 -9.12 0.18
N ILE A 74 -7.69 -9.80 1.02
CA ILE A 74 -8.51 -9.15 2.05
C ILE A 74 -7.85 -9.26 3.42
N GLY A 75 -7.44 -8.13 4.01
CA GLY A 75 -7.02 -8.01 5.40
C GLY A 75 -8.18 -7.88 6.38
N LYS A 76 -7.92 -7.99 7.68
CA LYS A 76 -8.94 -7.85 8.74
C LYS A 76 -9.71 -6.53 8.60
N ASN A 77 -9.00 -5.45 8.29
CA ASN A 77 -9.51 -4.09 8.10
C ASN A 77 -10.55 -3.94 6.97
N LEU A 78 -10.62 -4.88 6.03
CA LEU A 78 -11.51 -4.76 4.86
C LEU A 78 -12.61 -5.85 4.80
N ARG A 79 -12.52 -6.91 5.63
CA ARG A 79 -13.47 -8.04 5.59
C ARG A 79 -14.93 -7.60 5.71
N GLU A 80 -15.21 -6.67 6.62
CA GLU A 80 -16.57 -6.19 6.83
C GLU A 80 -17.09 -5.39 5.64
N ALA A 81 -16.28 -4.49 5.08
CA ALA A 81 -16.65 -3.71 3.91
C ALA A 81 -16.97 -4.60 2.70
N VAL A 82 -16.18 -5.67 2.49
CA VAL A 82 -16.46 -6.67 1.45
C VAL A 82 -17.75 -7.43 1.74
N ALA A 83 -17.95 -7.89 2.98
CA ALA A 83 -19.17 -8.62 3.35
C ALA A 83 -20.45 -7.79 3.19
N GLN A 84 -20.36 -6.47 3.36
CA GLN A 84 -21.45 -5.51 3.19
C GLN A 84 -21.59 -4.99 1.75
N GLY A 85 -20.75 -5.43 0.81
CA GLY A 85 -20.79 -5.00 -0.60
C GLY A 85 -20.26 -3.59 -0.86
N ARG A 86 -19.58 -2.98 0.12
CA ARG A 86 -18.95 -1.64 0.01
C ARG A 86 -17.54 -1.69 -0.61
N ALA A 87 -16.93 -2.87 -0.63
CA ALA A 87 -15.65 -3.13 -1.29
C ALA A 87 -15.72 -4.42 -2.13
N ASN A 88 -14.92 -4.47 -3.20
CA ASN A 88 -14.86 -5.62 -4.11
C ASN A 88 -13.67 -6.53 -3.77
N PHE A 89 -13.85 -7.82 -4.08
CA PHE A 89 -12.77 -8.80 -4.06
C PHE A 89 -12.51 -9.34 -5.47
N ILE A 90 -11.25 -9.25 -5.92
CA ILE A 90 -10.80 -9.77 -7.22
C ILE A 90 -9.95 -11.02 -6.95
N PRO A 91 -10.50 -12.24 -7.18
CA PRO A 91 -9.75 -13.47 -6.97
C PRO A 91 -8.68 -13.63 -8.03
N CYS A 92 -7.41 -13.71 -7.61
CA CYS A 92 -6.28 -13.98 -8.47
C CYS A 92 -5.12 -14.59 -7.67
N PHE A 93 -4.14 -15.16 -8.37
CA PHE A 93 -2.90 -15.57 -7.73
C PHE A 93 -1.99 -14.37 -7.51
N LEU A 94 -1.30 -14.33 -6.36
CA LEU A 94 -0.39 -13.24 -6.02
C LEU A 94 0.69 -13.03 -7.11
N SER A 95 1.19 -14.12 -7.71
CA SER A 95 2.18 -14.06 -8.81
C SER A 95 1.64 -13.42 -10.09
N GLU A 96 0.33 -13.44 -10.31
CA GLU A 96 -0.32 -12.84 -11.48
C GLU A 96 -0.59 -11.34 -11.31
N VAL A 97 -0.65 -10.84 -10.07
CA VAL A 97 -0.92 -9.41 -9.83
C VAL A 97 0.08 -8.49 -10.54
N PRO A 98 1.41 -8.71 -10.47
CA PRO A 98 2.37 -7.95 -11.27
C PRO A 98 2.11 -8.00 -12.78
N VAL A 99 1.69 -9.15 -13.31
CA VAL A 99 1.40 -9.36 -14.74
C VAL A 99 0.15 -8.56 -15.14
N MET A 100 -0.90 -8.62 -14.33
CA MET A 100 -2.15 -7.88 -14.55
C MET A 100 -1.92 -6.37 -14.53
N ILE A 101 -1.10 -5.86 -13.62
CA ILE A 101 -0.72 -4.43 -13.59
C ILE A 101 0.09 -4.08 -14.85
N ARG A 102 1.12 -4.88 -15.18
CA ARG A 102 1.99 -4.57 -16.32
C ARG A 102 1.29 -4.61 -17.67
N ASN A 103 0.27 -5.46 -17.80
CA ASN A 103 -0.57 -5.57 -18.99
C ASN A 103 -1.75 -4.59 -19.01
N GLY A 104 -1.90 -3.74 -17.98
CA GLY A 104 -2.97 -2.73 -17.93
C GLY A 104 -4.36 -3.27 -17.60
N ILE A 105 -4.48 -4.55 -17.20
CA ILE A 105 -5.73 -5.12 -16.70
C ILE A 105 -6.10 -4.46 -15.37
N ILE A 106 -5.11 -4.20 -14.52
CA ILE A 106 -5.21 -3.34 -13.34
C ILE A 106 -4.55 -2.00 -13.70
N PRO A 107 -5.33 -0.94 -14.00
CA PRO A 107 -4.81 0.28 -14.62
C PRO A 107 -4.25 1.27 -13.59
N ILE A 108 -3.20 0.89 -12.86
CA ILE A 108 -2.58 1.76 -11.85
C ILE A 108 -1.95 2.99 -12.51
N ASN A 109 -2.26 4.18 -11.98
CA ASN A 109 -1.61 5.44 -12.37
C ASN A 109 -1.06 6.25 -11.18
N VAL A 110 -1.44 5.91 -9.94
CA VAL A 110 -0.86 6.49 -8.72
C VAL A 110 -0.36 5.37 -7.82
N ALA A 111 0.82 5.53 -7.23
CA ALA A 111 1.34 4.61 -6.21
C ALA A 111 1.62 5.38 -4.91
N LEU A 112 0.99 4.94 -3.81
CA LEU A 112 1.30 5.39 -2.45
C LEU A 112 2.23 4.39 -1.80
N ILE A 113 3.45 4.80 -1.48
CA ILE A 113 4.48 3.91 -0.94
C ILE A 113 5.09 4.43 0.36
N GLN A 114 5.55 3.52 1.20
CA GLN A 114 6.50 3.82 2.26
C GLN A 114 7.90 3.30 1.89
N VAL A 115 8.95 4.07 2.18
CA VAL A 115 10.34 3.73 1.84
C VAL A 115 11.32 4.15 2.94
N SER A 116 12.51 3.54 2.95
CA SER A 116 13.65 4.02 3.75
C SER A 116 14.14 5.40 3.24
N PRO A 117 14.89 6.16 4.06
CA PRO A 117 15.64 7.32 3.57
C PRO A 117 16.57 6.95 2.40
N PRO A 118 16.84 7.90 1.49
CA PRO A 118 17.80 7.68 0.42
C PRO A 118 19.21 7.51 0.98
N ASP A 119 19.99 6.62 0.37
CA ASP A 119 21.43 6.54 0.65
C ASP A 119 22.22 7.67 -0.04
N LYS A 120 23.56 7.64 0.09
CA LYS A 120 24.47 8.61 -0.54
C LYS A 120 24.36 8.67 -2.07
N LYS A 121 23.77 7.66 -2.71
CA LYS A 121 23.56 7.58 -4.16
C LYS A 121 22.11 7.88 -4.54
N GLY A 122 21.27 8.33 -3.60
CA GLY A 122 19.89 8.70 -3.86
C GLY A 122 18.91 7.53 -3.87
N TYR A 123 19.32 6.32 -3.48
CA TYR A 123 18.43 5.16 -3.49
C TYR A 123 17.72 4.96 -2.15
N CYS A 124 16.39 5.00 -2.17
CA CYS A 124 15.53 4.51 -1.10
C CYS A 124 15.34 2.98 -1.22
N SER A 125 14.66 2.36 -0.25
CA SER A 125 14.30 0.94 -0.26
C SER A 125 12.82 0.79 0.08
N LEU A 126 12.09 -0.06 -0.65
CA LEU A 126 10.72 -0.46 -0.34
C LEU A 126 10.62 -1.23 1.00
N GLY A 127 11.73 -1.84 1.43
CA GLY A 127 11.87 -2.40 2.76
C GLY A 127 11.13 -3.73 2.91
N VAL A 128 10.18 -3.79 3.83
CA VAL A 128 9.54 -5.05 4.26
C VAL A 128 8.56 -5.62 3.24
N SER A 129 8.24 -4.89 2.17
CA SER A 129 7.29 -5.26 1.12
C SER A 129 7.87 -4.87 -0.24
N VAL A 130 7.72 -5.72 -1.24
CA VAL A 130 8.20 -5.49 -2.63
C VAL A 130 7.13 -5.96 -3.60
N ASP A 131 6.78 -7.25 -3.51
CA ASP A 131 5.59 -7.89 -4.07
C ASP A 131 5.09 -7.29 -5.41
N ALA A 132 3.80 -6.95 -5.49
CA ALA A 132 3.21 -6.28 -6.63
C ALA A 132 3.50 -4.77 -6.64
N THR A 133 3.98 -4.21 -5.53
CA THR A 133 4.37 -2.80 -5.42
C THR A 133 5.39 -2.43 -6.49
N ARG A 134 6.36 -3.30 -6.78
CA ARG A 134 7.32 -3.04 -7.87
C ARG A 134 6.64 -2.86 -9.22
N ALA A 135 5.66 -3.69 -9.54
CA ALA A 135 4.91 -3.58 -10.80
C ALA A 135 3.99 -2.35 -10.83
N ALA A 136 3.45 -1.94 -9.69
CA ALA A 136 2.71 -0.68 -9.57
C ALA A 136 3.62 0.52 -9.88
N LEU A 137 4.85 0.52 -9.38
CA LEU A 137 5.83 1.58 -9.67
C LEU A 137 6.27 1.62 -11.14
N ASP A 138 6.29 0.47 -11.83
CA ASP A 138 6.59 0.41 -13.27
C ASP A 138 5.52 1.13 -14.12
N LYS A 139 4.30 1.32 -13.57
CA LYS A 139 3.14 1.86 -14.28
C LYS A 139 2.62 3.20 -13.76
N ALA A 140 2.90 3.52 -12.50
CA ALA A 140 2.43 4.75 -11.91
C ALA A 140 3.00 5.97 -12.64
N GLU A 141 2.13 6.93 -12.93
CA GLU A 141 2.48 8.25 -13.45
C GLU A 141 2.78 9.23 -12.31
N LEU A 142 2.30 8.92 -11.11
CA LEU A 142 2.51 9.68 -9.89
C LEU A 142 2.88 8.74 -8.74
N ILE A 143 4.11 8.85 -8.26
CA ILE A 143 4.64 8.08 -7.13
C ILE A 143 4.78 9.02 -5.92
N ILE A 144 4.02 8.74 -4.87
CA ILE A 144 4.00 9.51 -3.63
C ILE A 144 4.55 8.64 -2.51
N ALA A 145 5.60 9.11 -1.82
CA ALA A 145 6.28 8.33 -0.80
C ALA A 145 6.20 8.95 0.60
N GLN A 146 5.95 8.10 1.60
CA GLN A 146 6.37 8.34 2.98
C GLN A 146 7.80 7.85 3.13
N VAL A 147 8.73 8.76 3.42
CA VAL A 147 10.10 8.43 3.77
C VAL A 147 10.18 8.23 5.28
N ASN A 148 10.38 6.99 5.71
CA ASN A 148 10.40 6.59 7.12
C ASN A 148 11.78 6.02 7.51
N PRO A 149 12.54 6.66 8.43
CA PRO A 149 13.81 6.12 8.92
C PRO A 149 13.72 4.77 9.62
N ARG A 150 12.52 4.34 10.05
CA ARG A 150 12.28 2.99 10.61
C ARG A 150 12.11 1.91 9.56
N MET A 151 11.87 2.27 8.29
CA MET A 151 11.77 1.30 7.20
C MET A 151 13.15 0.69 6.93
N PRO A 152 13.33 -0.63 7.11
CA PRO A 152 14.62 -1.27 6.89
C PRO A 152 15.03 -1.19 5.41
N ARG A 153 16.34 -1.10 5.19
CA ARG A 153 16.92 -1.14 3.84
C ARG A 153 17.16 -2.58 3.41
N THR A 154 16.20 -3.16 2.71
CA THR A 154 16.30 -4.50 2.13
C THR A 154 16.98 -4.47 0.77
N GLY A 155 17.56 -5.61 0.36
CA GLY A 155 18.23 -5.76 -0.93
C GLY A 155 17.31 -6.28 -2.03
N GLY A 156 17.90 -6.72 -3.15
CA GLY A 156 17.15 -7.25 -4.30
C GLY A 156 16.38 -6.16 -5.05
N ASP A 157 15.18 -6.49 -5.50
CA ASP A 157 14.30 -5.60 -6.26
C ASP A 157 13.58 -4.56 -5.38
N ALA A 158 14.14 -4.19 -4.22
CA ALA A 158 13.56 -3.23 -3.28
C ALA A 158 14.04 -1.78 -3.53
N PHE A 159 15.10 -1.56 -4.32
CA PHE A 159 15.66 -0.22 -4.49
C PHE A 159 14.81 0.65 -5.42
N ILE A 160 14.62 1.92 -5.05
CA ILE A 160 14.00 2.94 -5.89
C ILE A 160 14.79 4.24 -5.74
N HIS A 161 15.09 4.91 -6.85
CA HIS A 161 15.82 6.16 -6.80
C HIS A 161 14.86 7.30 -6.43
N ILE A 162 15.29 8.23 -5.57
CA ILE A 162 14.43 9.33 -5.09
C ILE A 162 13.92 10.23 -6.21
N ASN A 163 14.67 10.35 -7.32
CA ASN A 163 14.21 11.10 -8.50
C ASN A 163 13.05 10.42 -9.26
N THR A 164 12.76 9.15 -8.98
CA THR A 164 11.56 8.45 -9.49
C THR A 164 10.34 8.75 -8.63
N ILE A 165 10.51 9.39 -7.47
CA ILE A 165 9.44 9.74 -6.54
C ILE A 165 9.01 11.19 -6.79
N ASP A 166 7.79 11.37 -7.26
CA ASP A 166 7.25 12.67 -7.66
C ASP A 166 6.95 13.57 -6.46
N ALA A 167 6.46 12.99 -5.37
CA ALA A 167 6.17 13.70 -4.12
C ALA A 167 6.57 12.84 -2.92
N TYR A 168 7.12 13.45 -1.88
CA TYR A 168 7.36 12.72 -0.64
C TYR A 168 7.26 13.59 0.60
N VAL A 169 6.92 12.94 1.71
CA VAL A 169 6.95 13.50 3.05
C VAL A 169 7.87 12.65 3.91
N GLU A 170 8.68 13.27 4.76
CA GLU A 170 9.48 12.56 5.75
C GLU A 170 8.66 12.44 7.04
N GLN A 171 8.37 11.21 7.45
CA GLN A 171 7.67 10.97 8.70
C GLN A 171 8.09 9.64 9.30
N GLU A 172 8.67 9.72 10.49
CA GLU A 172 9.01 8.56 11.30
C GLU A 172 7.74 7.98 11.92
N THR A 173 7.48 6.71 11.64
CA THR A 173 6.40 5.93 12.24
C THR A 173 6.92 4.54 12.55
N GLU A 174 6.46 3.93 13.64
CA GLU A 174 6.76 2.51 13.87
C GLU A 174 6.08 1.65 12.79
N LEU A 175 6.75 0.56 12.41
CA LEU A 175 6.16 -0.42 11.50
C LEU A 175 5.23 -1.35 12.29
N PRO A 176 4.14 -1.83 11.69
CA PRO A 176 3.30 -2.85 12.31
C PRO A 176 4.10 -4.10 12.67
N GLU A 177 3.90 -4.60 13.88
CA GLU A 177 4.49 -5.84 14.37
C GLU A 177 3.42 -6.94 14.49
N HIS A 178 3.78 -8.17 14.15
CA HIS A 178 2.94 -9.34 14.39
C HIS A 178 3.62 -10.26 15.40
N PRO A 179 3.22 -10.25 16.69
CA PRO A 179 3.85 -11.11 17.69
C PRO A 179 3.63 -12.59 17.37
N PRO A 180 4.55 -13.49 17.75
CA PRO A 180 4.34 -14.92 17.60
C PRO A 180 3.07 -15.39 18.31
N ALA A 181 2.32 -16.29 17.66
CA ALA A 181 1.16 -16.92 18.28
C ALA A 181 1.60 -17.90 19.38
N ILE A 182 0.76 -18.05 20.41
CA ILE A 182 0.94 -19.09 21.43
C ILE A 182 0.56 -20.42 20.79
N LEU A 183 1.50 -21.36 20.73
CA LEU A 183 1.30 -22.68 20.13
C LEU A 183 0.55 -23.61 21.09
N GLY A 184 -0.60 -24.12 20.67
CA GLY A 184 -1.33 -25.18 21.36
C GLY A 184 -0.77 -26.56 21.06
N GLU A 185 -1.34 -27.57 21.70
CA GLU A 185 -0.94 -28.97 21.49
C GLU A 185 -1.20 -29.44 20.06
N VAL A 186 -2.25 -28.92 19.40
CA VAL A 186 -2.57 -29.22 18.00
C VAL A 186 -1.49 -28.68 17.07
N GLU A 187 -1.11 -27.40 17.20
CA GLU A 187 -0.08 -26.78 16.37
C GLU A 187 1.28 -27.46 16.55
N LYS A 188 1.63 -27.85 17.79
CA LYS A 188 2.85 -28.61 18.08
C LYS A 188 2.84 -29.97 17.37
N LYS A 189 1.73 -30.72 17.49
CA LYS A 189 1.56 -32.02 16.83
C LYS A 189 1.71 -31.92 15.31
N ILE A 190 1.13 -30.88 14.71
CA ILE A 190 1.30 -30.59 13.27
C ILE A 190 2.77 -30.33 12.96
N GLY A 191 3.45 -29.50 13.76
CA GLY A 191 4.88 -29.22 13.60
C GLY A 191 5.75 -30.48 13.65
N GLU A 192 5.47 -31.41 14.57
CA GLU A 192 6.16 -32.70 14.67
C GLU A 192 6.00 -33.57 13.42
N HIS A 193 4.84 -33.51 12.75
CA HIS A 193 4.59 -34.29 11.53
C HIS A 193 5.22 -33.69 10.26
N VAL A 194 5.49 -32.38 10.25
CA VAL A 194 6.08 -31.68 9.10
C VAL A 194 7.62 -31.76 9.12
N ALA A 195 8.23 -31.84 10.30
CA ALA A 195 9.68 -31.90 10.51
C ALA A 195 10.32 -33.21 10.03
#